data_AF-A0A0B2PD72-F1
#
_entry.id   AF-A0A0B2PD72-F1
#
_cell.length_a   1.000
_cell.length_b   1.000
_cell.length_c   1.000
_cell.angle_alpha   90.00
_cell.angle_beta   90.00
_cell.angle_gamma   90.00
#
_symmetry.space_group_name_H-M   'P 1'
#
loop_
_entity.id
_entity.type
_entity.pdbx_description
1 polymer ?
#
loop_
_entity_poly.entity_id
_entity_poly.type
_entity_poly.pdbx_seq_one_letter_code
_entity_poly.pdbx_strand_id
1 'polypeptide(L)'
;MDIMPMAEGHVLVIPKCEAVELSDMPADYVAAVFSTAQKVMAAQRNRQGIVQMQLNNAEAGQSVFHYHVHLIPSSIYHLGLHEDRQGDHEHLAALASQFSYGF
;
A
#
# COMPACT_ATOMS: atom_id res chain seq x y z
N MET A 1 1.76 -2.53 -7.20
CA MET A 1 2.57 -3.23 -6.18
C MET A 1 3.63 -2.26 -5.69
N ASP A 2 4.04 -2.36 -4.43
CA ASP A 2 5.25 -1.67 -3.99
C ASP A 2 6.48 -2.36 -4.59
N ILE A 3 7.37 -1.58 -5.21
CA ILE A 3 8.63 -2.07 -5.77
C ILE A 3 9.67 -2.33 -4.68
N MET A 4 9.55 -1.74 -3.50
CA MET A 4 10.39 -2.01 -2.33
C MET A 4 9.57 -2.65 -1.20
N PRO A 5 9.11 -3.90 -1.36
CA PRO A 5 8.14 -4.50 -0.46
C PRO A 5 8.72 -4.83 0.92
N MET A 6 8.04 -4.40 1.99
CA MET A 6 8.33 -4.83 3.37
C MET A 6 7.89 -6.29 3.64
N ALA A 7 6.96 -6.82 2.83
CA ALA A 7 6.57 -8.22 2.80
C ALA A 7 5.99 -8.58 1.43
N GLU A 8 5.95 -9.88 1.10
CA GLU A 8 5.35 -10.35 -0.14
C GLU A 8 3.86 -9.94 -0.24
N GLY A 9 3.47 -9.36 -1.37
CA GLY A 9 2.11 -8.86 -1.57
C GLY A 9 1.87 -7.41 -1.09
N HIS A 10 2.92 -6.67 -0.73
CA HIS A 10 2.83 -5.24 -0.38
C HIS A 10 2.25 -4.41 -1.54
N VAL A 11 1.13 -3.72 -1.28
CA VAL A 11 0.45 -2.83 -2.23
C VAL A 11 0.36 -1.42 -1.67
N LEU A 12 0.46 -0.43 -2.56
CA LEU A 12 0.16 0.97 -2.29
C LEU A 12 -1.20 1.34 -2.88
N VAL A 13 -2.04 2.05 -2.13
CA VAL A 13 -3.23 2.72 -2.63
C VAL A 13 -3.00 4.22 -2.62
N ILE A 14 -3.10 4.85 -3.79
CA ILE A 14 -2.78 6.27 -3.99
C ILE A 14 -3.98 7.01 -4.57
N PRO A 15 -4.25 8.27 -4.17
CA PRO A 15 -5.23 9.10 -4.83
C PRO A 15 -4.67 9.61 -6.16
N LYS A 16 -5.56 9.93 -7.09
CA LYS A 16 -5.19 10.60 -8.34
C LYS A 16 -5.07 12.11 -8.21
N CYS A 17 -5.66 12.70 -7.17
CA CYS A 17 -5.46 14.12 -6.85
C CYS A 17 -4.08 14.33 -6.24
N GLU A 18 -3.57 15.55 -6.36
CA GLU A 18 -2.40 16.00 -5.61
C GLU A 18 -2.79 16.15 -4.13
N ALA A 19 -2.12 15.40 -3.26
CA ALA A 19 -2.26 15.50 -1.81
C ALA A 19 -0.96 14.94 -1.20
N VAL A 20 -0.31 15.67 -0.29
CA VAL A 20 0.91 15.18 0.37
C VAL A 20 0.53 14.30 1.56
N GLU A 21 -0.48 14.73 2.31
CA GLU A 21 -1.03 14.06 3.48
C GLU A 21 -2.57 14.02 3.48
N LEU A 22 -3.16 13.40 4.51
CA LEU A 22 -4.62 13.26 4.60
C LEU A 22 -5.35 14.61 4.66
N SER A 23 -4.74 15.63 5.27
CA SER A 23 -5.35 16.94 5.49
C SER A 23 -5.51 17.76 4.21
N ASP A 24 -4.73 17.46 3.17
CA ASP A 24 -4.79 18.10 1.85
C ASP A 24 -5.93 17.53 0.99
N MET A 25 -6.41 16.33 1.32
CA MET A 25 -7.20 15.51 0.39
C MET A 25 -8.69 15.86 0.43
N PRO A 26 -9.33 16.13 -0.72
CA PRO A 26 -10.79 16.30 -0.78
C PRO A 26 -11.53 15.03 -0.33
N ALA A 27 -12.70 15.21 0.30
CA ALA A 27 -13.41 14.12 0.98
C ALA A 27 -13.84 12.96 0.05
N ASP A 28 -14.15 13.25 -1.20
CA ASP A 28 -14.47 12.25 -2.23
C ASP A 28 -13.27 11.36 -2.57
N TYR A 29 -12.06 11.92 -2.63
CA TYR A 29 -10.83 11.17 -2.81
C TYR A 29 -10.49 10.33 -1.57
N VAL A 30 -10.73 10.85 -0.36
CA VAL A 30 -10.59 10.06 0.88
C VAL A 30 -11.47 8.82 0.81
N ALA A 31 -12.75 8.98 0.45
CA ALA A 31 -13.68 7.86 0.28
C ALA A 31 -13.22 6.87 -0.80
N ALA A 32 -12.73 7.37 -1.94
CA ALA A 32 -12.23 6.54 -3.03
C ALA A 32 -11.00 5.72 -2.64
N VAL A 33 -10.06 6.31 -1.89
CA VAL A 33 -8.88 5.61 -1.37
C VAL A 33 -9.28 4.47 -0.45
N PHE A 34 -10.13 4.72 0.56
CA PHE A 34 -10.51 3.67 1.50
C PHE A 34 -11.42 2.60 0.87
N SER A 35 -12.27 2.96 -0.10
CA SER A 35 -13.02 1.99 -0.90
C SER A 35 -12.09 1.07 -1.71
N THR A 36 -11.03 1.63 -2.28
CA THR A 36 -10.00 0.87 -3.01
C THR A 36 -9.18 0.00 -2.06
N ALA A 37 -8.81 0.52 -0.89
CA ALA A 37 -8.09 -0.25 0.13
C ALA A 37 -8.89 -1.45 0.62
N GLN A 38 -10.19 -1.28 0.91
CA GLN A 38 -11.09 -2.36 1.29
C GLN A 38 -11.09 -3.49 0.25
N LYS A 39 -11.22 -3.12 -1.02
CA LYS A 39 -11.16 -4.00 -2.19
C LYS A 39 -9.85 -4.78 -2.26
N VAL A 40 -8.71 -4.12 -2.14
CA VAL A 40 -7.38 -4.76 -2.18
C VAL A 40 -7.18 -5.69 -0.98
N MET A 41 -7.55 -5.28 0.22
CA MET A 41 -7.45 -6.13 1.42
C MET A 41 -8.31 -7.39 1.32
N ALA A 42 -9.48 -7.31 0.68
CA ALA A 42 -10.32 -8.48 0.41
C ALA A 42 -9.60 -9.47 -0.54
N ALA A 43 -8.93 -8.97 -1.57
CA ALA A 43 -8.11 -9.79 -2.47
C ALA A 43 -6.89 -10.41 -1.78
N GLN A 44 -6.34 -9.74 -0.75
CA GLN A 44 -5.22 -10.25 0.06
C GLN A 44 -5.66 -11.23 1.18
N ARG A 45 -6.97 -11.47 1.37
CA ARG A 45 -7.52 -12.08 2.60
C ARG A 45 -7.15 -13.54 2.87
N ASN A 46 -6.57 -14.24 1.90
CA ASN A 46 -5.97 -15.56 2.14
C ASN A 46 -4.73 -15.51 3.06
N ARG A 47 -4.28 -14.31 3.46
CA ARG A 47 -3.18 -14.09 4.41
C ARG A 47 -3.68 -13.82 5.84
N GLN A 48 -2.93 -14.30 6.83
CA GLN A 48 -3.35 -14.33 8.25
C GLN A 48 -3.43 -12.95 8.91
N GLY A 49 -2.70 -11.96 8.41
CA GLY A 49 -2.68 -10.58 8.91
C GLY A 49 -2.42 -9.58 7.80
N ILE A 50 -2.85 -8.33 8.01
CA ILE A 50 -2.55 -7.20 7.14
C ILE A 50 -2.23 -5.99 8.02
N VAL A 51 -1.04 -5.42 7.83
CA VAL A 51 -0.68 -4.11 8.36
C VAL A 51 -1.13 -3.06 7.36
N GLN A 52 -1.98 -2.15 7.81
CA GLN A 52 -2.36 -0.94 7.07
C GLN A 52 -1.61 0.24 7.70
N MET A 53 -0.77 0.90 6.91
CA MET A 53 0.11 1.96 7.40
C MET A 53 0.09 3.15 6.44
N GLN A 54 0.21 4.35 6.99
CA GLN A 54 0.39 5.57 6.24
C GLN A 54 1.26 6.53 7.07
N LEU A 55 2.19 7.21 6.41
CA LEU A 55 3.21 8.06 7.03
C LEU A 55 3.06 9.48 6.49
N ASN A 56 3.11 10.50 7.38
CA ASN A 56 3.02 11.90 7.00
C ASN A 56 4.30 12.63 7.40
N ASN A 57 4.96 13.25 6.42
CA ASN A 57 6.23 13.98 6.54
C ASN A 57 7.45 13.07 6.83
N ALA A 58 8.63 13.64 6.57
CA ALA A 58 9.91 12.92 6.62
C ALA A 58 10.21 12.30 7.99
N GLU A 59 9.88 13.00 9.08
CA GLU A 59 10.09 12.51 10.46
C GLU A 59 9.26 11.25 10.78
N ALA A 60 8.11 11.07 10.12
CA ALA A 60 7.32 9.84 10.23
C ALA A 60 7.80 8.74 9.25
N GLY A 61 8.77 9.03 8.38
CA GLY A 61 9.28 8.09 7.37
C GLY A 61 8.65 8.23 5.98
N GLN A 62 7.91 9.30 5.68
CA GLN A 62 7.43 9.56 4.33
C GLN A 62 8.59 10.00 3.42
N SER A 63 8.82 9.27 2.35
CA SER A 63 9.89 9.48 1.35
C SER A 63 9.35 10.04 0.03
N VAL A 64 8.15 9.60 -0.37
CA VAL A 64 7.38 10.10 -1.51
C VAL A 64 6.28 11.01 -1.00
N PHE A 65 6.40 12.31 -1.27
CA PHE A 65 5.48 13.37 -0.84
C PHE A 65 4.20 13.43 -1.70
N HIS A 66 3.55 12.27 -1.83
CA HIS A 66 2.22 12.07 -2.38
C HIS A 66 1.54 11.00 -1.53
N TYR A 67 0.32 11.25 -1.07
CA TYR A 67 -0.37 10.38 -0.12
C TYR A 67 -0.46 8.94 -0.65
N HIS A 68 -0.08 7.98 0.18
CA HIS A 68 -0.21 6.56 -0.16
C HIS A 68 -0.46 5.72 1.10
N VAL A 69 -1.38 4.77 1.00
CA VAL A 69 -1.63 3.77 2.06
C VAL A 69 -0.90 2.49 1.70
N HIS A 70 -0.06 2.02 2.61
CA HIS A 70 0.57 0.71 2.56
C HIS A 70 -0.41 -0.35 3.05
N LEU A 71 -0.57 -1.41 2.27
CA LEU A 71 -1.29 -2.63 2.63
C LEU A 71 -0.32 -3.80 2.55
N ILE A 72 0.19 -4.20 3.71
CA ILE A 72 1.28 -5.15 3.85
C ILE A 72 0.74 -6.43 4.48
N PRO A 73 0.57 -7.52 3.73
CA PRO A 73 -0.16 -8.67 4.23
C PRO A 73 0.78 -9.58 5.05
N SER A 74 1.11 -9.10 6.25
CA SER A 74 2.02 -9.68 7.23
C SER A 74 1.59 -9.29 8.66
N SER A 75 2.45 -9.55 9.64
CA SER A 75 2.34 -9.09 11.02
C SER A 75 3.36 -7.98 11.30
N ILE A 76 3.04 -7.05 12.21
CA ILE A 76 3.98 -6.00 12.65
C ILE A 76 5.31 -6.57 13.17
N TYR A 77 5.30 -7.82 13.66
CA TYR A 77 6.49 -8.50 14.20
C TYR A 77 7.38 -9.11 13.10
N HIS A 78 6.93 -9.17 11.85
CA HIS A 78 7.63 -9.81 10.72
C HIS A 78 7.80 -8.87 9.51
N LEU A 79 7.71 -7.56 9.72
CA LEU A 79 7.95 -6.59 8.64
C LEU A 79 9.44 -6.44 8.37
N GLY A 80 9.80 -6.36 7.08
CA GLY A 80 11.09 -5.82 6.66
C GLY A 80 11.19 -4.32 6.90
N LEU A 81 12.37 -3.75 6.64
CA LEU A 81 12.58 -2.29 6.71
C LEU A 81 11.89 -1.59 5.53
N HIS A 82 11.35 -0.40 5.77
CA HIS A 82 10.74 0.44 4.74
C HIS A 82 11.82 0.89 3.74
N GLU A 83 11.57 0.70 2.44
CA GLU A 83 12.46 1.10 1.32
C GLU A 83 13.86 0.46 1.28
N ASP A 84 14.06 -0.70 1.91
CA ASP A 84 15.39 -1.32 2.01
C ASP A 84 15.86 -1.98 0.70
N ARG A 85 15.00 -2.73 0.01
CA ARG A 85 15.39 -3.54 -1.15
C ARG A 85 14.32 -3.54 -2.23
N GLN A 86 14.75 -3.44 -3.49
CA GLN A 86 13.86 -3.63 -4.63
C GLN A 86 13.46 -5.10 -4.79
N GLY A 87 12.19 -5.32 -5.10
CA GLY A 87 11.63 -6.61 -5.48
C GLY A 87 11.80 -6.90 -6.96
N ASP A 88 11.72 -8.18 -7.31
CA ASP A 88 11.79 -8.65 -8.70
C ASP A 88 10.54 -8.24 -9.50
N HIS A 89 10.73 -7.60 -10.65
CA HIS A 89 9.63 -7.03 -11.43
C HIS A 89 8.67 -8.09 -11.98
N GLU A 90 9.18 -9.23 -12.45
CA GLU A 90 8.34 -10.31 -13.00
C GLU A 90 7.48 -10.92 -11.90
N HIS A 91 8.07 -11.16 -10.73
CA HIS A 91 7.37 -11.64 -9.56
C HIS A 91 6.29 -10.66 -9.08
N LEU A 92 6.60 -9.36 -9.02
CA LEU A 92 5.63 -8.33 -8.64
C LEU A 92 4.47 -8.24 -9.62
N ALA A 93 4.72 -8.37 -10.93
CA ALA A 93 3.66 -8.40 -11.94
C ALA A 93 2.75 -9.64 -11.81
N ALA A 94 3.33 -10.80 -11.50
CA ALA A 94 2.57 -12.02 -11.22
C ALA A 94 1.66 -11.86 -9.99
N LEU A 95 2.17 -11.28 -8.90
CA LEU A 95 1.38 -10.96 -7.70
C LEU A 95 0.26 -9.95 -7.99
N ALA A 96 0.56 -8.90 -8.77
CA ALA A 96 -0.44 -7.90 -9.16
C ALA A 96 -1.63 -8.55 -9.91
N SER A 97 -1.32 -9.48 -10.81
CA SER A 97 -2.33 -10.20 -11.59
C SER A 97 -3.26 -10.99 -10.67
N GLN A 98 -2.73 -11.67 -9.65
CA GLN A 98 -3.55 -12.41 -8.67
C GLN A 98 -4.55 -11.51 -7.93
N PHE A 99 -4.14 -10.29 -7.58
CA PHE A 99 -5.03 -9.33 -6.90
C PHE A 99 -6.03 -8.66 -7.82
N SER A 100 -5.79 -8.67 -9.14
CA SER A 100 -6.69 -8.09 -10.13
C SER A 100 -7.88 -9.00 -10.49
N TYR A 101 -7.80 -10.31 -10.25
CA TYR A 101 -8.84 -11.29 -10.62
C TYR A 101 -10.17 -11.19 -9.83
N GLY A 102 -10.30 -10.19 -8.95
CA GLY A 102 -11.51 -9.92 -8.16
C GLY A 102 -12.18 -8.57 -8.44
N PHE A 103 -11.79 -7.87 -9.52
CA PHE A 103 -12.32 -6.56 -9.93
C PHE A 103 -12.98 -6.58 -11.30
#